data_AF-A0A364MRA6-F1
#
_entry.id   AF-A0A364MRA6-F1
#
_cell.length_a   1.000
_cell.length_b   1.000
_cell.length_c   1.000
_cell.angle_alpha   90.00
_cell.angle_beta   90.00
_cell.angle_gamma   90.00
#
_symmetry.space_group_name_H-M   'P 1'
#
loop_
_entity.id
_entity.type
_entity.pdbx_description
1 polymer ?
#
loop_
_entity_poly.entity_id
_entity_poly.type
_entity_poly.pdbx_seq_one_letter_code
_entity_poly.pdbx_strand_id
1 'polypeptide(L)'
;MANTITPDSHEAAVVKETLLSLQAHQAILEHENNGLRTIRHATDRRMENEREIEEEKRNRLRTKELKAEAKLVAEEQARMKREERVKEKERKKKEKAAKAAQVIKDCEARSALKAIQTSQSKNLAIVTISIVRREVKGQSSKDVKKLQRSLHHIAAQNTLLRGEVRGLRQSLAIKERRNNKSFTLQLDDDPEYHGGAVWWSPKSVKQAEQAESNKAARLCKLRLQAKKRVERERRQEEKRKKDAAKLAKKQHRELINNTKKLIQLPQKGKRKASKAHKPATKRQKRVGVAPAVLPERSPLQFQIAA
;
A
#
# COMPACT_ATOMS: atom_id res chain seq x y z
N MET A 1 -13.72 111.97 -37.87
CA MET A 1 -12.53 112.24 -38.68
C MET A 1 -11.48 111.21 -38.32
N ALA A 2 -11.34 110.17 -39.14
CA ALA A 2 -10.39 109.08 -38.91
C ALA A 2 -9.17 109.35 -39.78
N ASN A 3 -8.03 109.66 -39.16
CA ASN A 3 -6.77 109.87 -39.85
C ASN A 3 -6.28 108.54 -40.41
N THR A 4 -6.38 108.37 -41.72
CA THR A 4 -5.75 107.28 -42.47
C THR A 4 -4.26 107.57 -42.59
N ILE A 5 -3.50 107.18 -41.57
CA ILE A 5 -2.04 107.19 -41.58
C ILE A 5 -1.62 106.19 -42.66
N THR A 6 -1.11 106.72 -43.78
CA THR A 6 -0.42 105.92 -44.80
C THR A 6 0.97 105.62 -44.23
N PRO A 7 1.33 104.34 -44.01
CA PRO A 7 2.65 104.00 -43.51
C PRO A 7 3.69 104.38 -44.56
N ASP A 8 4.76 105.04 -44.12
CA ASP A 8 5.87 105.46 -44.97
C ASP A 8 6.49 104.21 -45.62
N SER A 9 6.81 104.26 -46.93
CA SER A 9 7.25 103.08 -47.70
C SER A 9 8.48 102.38 -47.09
N HIS A 10 9.26 103.11 -46.29
CA HIS A 10 10.42 102.59 -45.58
C HIS A 10 10.02 101.73 -44.35
N GLU A 11 9.02 102.15 -43.59
CA GLU A 11 8.55 101.43 -42.39
C GLU A 11 7.96 100.06 -42.77
N ALA A 12 7.19 100.01 -43.87
CA ALA A 12 6.65 98.75 -44.39
C ALA A 12 7.75 97.77 -44.84
N ALA A 13 8.85 98.28 -45.40
CA ALA A 13 10.00 97.45 -45.78
C ALA A 13 10.72 96.90 -44.55
N VAL A 14 10.92 97.71 -43.52
CA VAL A 14 11.54 97.29 -42.24
C VAL A 14 10.68 96.24 -41.54
N VAL A 15 9.36 96.41 -41.51
CA VAL A 15 8.43 95.41 -40.94
C VAL A 15 8.48 94.09 -41.72
N LYS A 16 8.57 94.15 -43.05
CA LYS A 16 8.70 92.94 -43.88
C LYS A 16 10.02 92.21 -43.64
N GLU A 17 11.12 92.93 -43.54
CA GLU A 17 12.45 92.36 -43.28
C GLU A 17 12.54 91.74 -41.88
N THR A 18 12.00 92.42 -40.87
CA THR A 18 11.92 91.89 -39.50
C THR A 18 11.04 90.64 -39.41
N LEU A 19 9.91 90.59 -40.13
CA LEU A 19 9.04 89.40 -40.16
C LEU A 19 9.72 88.21 -40.86
N LEU A 20 10.42 88.46 -41.97
CA LEU A 20 11.22 87.42 -42.65
C LEU A 20 12.37 86.91 -41.78
N SER A 21 13.06 87.80 -41.06
CA SER A 21 14.09 87.44 -40.08
C SER A 21 13.51 86.60 -38.95
N LEU A 22 12.38 86.99 -38.37
CA LEU A 22 11.68 86.21 -37.34
C LEU A 22 11.25 84.83 -37.85
N GLN A 23 10.75 84.74 -39.08
CA GLN A 23 10.36 83.48 -39.70
C GLN A 23 11.58 82.56 -39.92
N ALA A 24 12.72 83.13 -40.35
CA ALA A 24 13.97 82.39 -40.50
C ALA A 24 14.51 81.90 -39.14
N HIS A 25 14.49 82.75 -38.11
CA HIS A 25 14.86 82.37 -36.75
C HIS A 25 13.95 81.28 -36.19
N GLN A 26 12.64 81.35 -36.43
CA GLN A 26 11.70 80.31 -36.03
C GLN A 26 12.02 78.97 -36.71
N ALA A 27 12.30 78.97 -38.02
CA ALA A 27 12.66 77.76 -38.75
C ALA A 27 13.97 77.13 -38.23
N ILE A 28 14.97 77.94 -37.89
CA ILE A 28 16.23 77.47 -37.28
C ILE A 28 15.96 76.82 -35.92
N LEU A 29 15.19 77.49 -35.06
CA LEU A 29 14.83 76.96 -33.74
C LEU A 29 14.03 75.66 -33.85
N GLU A 30 13.11 75.54 -34.81
CA GLU A 30 12.37 74.29 -35.05
C GLU A 30 13.29 73.15 -35.50
N HIS A 31 14.24 73.42 -36.41
CA HIS A 31 15.23 72.44 -36.83
C HIS A 31 16.14 71.99 -35.68
N GLU A 32 16.65 72.92 -34.87
CA GLU A 32 17.46 72.63 -33.69
C GLU A 32 16.67 71.82 -32.65
N ASN A 33 15.42 72.20 -32.37
CA ASN A 33 14.55 71.46 -31.45
C ASN A 33 14.26 70.04 -31.97
N ASN A 34 14.06 69.87 -33.28
CA ASN A 34 13.91 68.56 -33.89
C ASN A 34 15.19 67.73 -33.73
N GLY A 35 16.37 68.33 -33.96
CA GLY A 35 17.67 67.71 -33.68
C GLY A 35 17.79 67.23 -32.24
N LEU A 36 17.47 68.09 -31.27
CA LEU A 36 17.50 67.74 -29.84
C LEU A 36 16.52 66.62 -29.48
N ARG A 37 15.33 66.59 -30.08
CA ARG A 37 14.38 65.47 -29.90
C ARG A 37 14.95 64.16 -30.42
N THR A 38 15.59 64.16 -31.60
CA THR A 38 16.22 62.94 -32.13
C THR A 38 17.34 62.43 -31.23
N ILE A 39 18.18 63.33 -30.72
CA ILE A 39 19.25 63.00 -29.77
C ILE A 39 18.66 62.42 -28.49
N ARG A 40 17.63 63.05 -27.90
CA ARG A 40 16.97 62.55 -26.70
C ARG A 40 16.42 61.14 -26.91
N HIS A 41 15.69 60.91 -28.00
CA HIS A 41 15.17 59.58 -28.32
C HIS A 41 16.27 58.54 -28.55
N ALA A 42 17.40 58.93 -29.17
CA ALA A 42 18.54 58.04 -29.32
C ALA A 42 19.16 57.67 -27.97
N THR A 43 19.27 58.63 -27.05
CA THR A 43 19.76 58.40 -25.67
C THR A 43 18.80 57.51 -24.90
N ASP A 44 17.49 57.77 -24.95
CA ASP A 44 16.47 56.95 -24.27
C ASP A 44 16.51 55.49 -24.76
N ARG A 45 16.64 55.27 -26.07
CA ARG A 45 16.80 53.92 -26.64
C ARG A 45 18.07 53.22 -26.17
N ARG A 46 19.19 53.94 -26.05
CA ARG A 46 20.45 53.37 -25.53
C ARG A 46 20.28 52.92 -24.08
N MET A 47 19.69 53.78 -23.25
CA MET A 47 19.41 53.45 -21.84
C MET A 47 18.47 52.25 -21.71
N GLU A 48 17.46 52.13 -22.57
CA GLU A 48 16.53 50.99 -22.56
C GLU A 48 17.24 49.70 -22.97
N ASN A 49 18.04 49.72 -24.04
CA ASN A 49 18.83 48.56 -24.46
C ASN A 49 19.82 48.11 -23.35
N GLU A 50 20.44 49.05 -22.63
CA GLU A 50 21.31 48.73 -21.50
C GLU A 50 20.54 48.05 -20.36
N ARG A 51 19.33 48.53 -20.03
CA ARG A 51 18.45 47.89 -19.04
C ARG A 51 18.05 46.48 -19.47
N GLU A 52 17.67 46.29 -20.74
CA GLU A 52 17.32 44.98 -21.28
C GLU A 52 18.50 44.00 -21.18
N ILE A 53 19.71 44.44 -21.52
CA ILE A 53 20.93 43.63 -21.39
C ILE A 53 21.20 43.25 -19.93
N GLU A 54 21.03 44.18 -18.99
CA GLU A 54 21.19 43.89 -17.57
C GLU A 54 20.12 42.92 -17.04
N GLU A 55 18.87 43.08 -17.47
CA GLU A 55 17.77 42.21 -17.08
C GLU A 55 17.98 40.79 -17.63
N GLU A 56 18.43 40.66 -18.89
CA GLU A 56 18.83 39.38 -19.45
C GLU A 56 19.94 38.72 -18.65
N LYS A 57 20.97 39.48 -18.24
CA LYS A 57 22.06 38.95 -17.40
C LYS A 57 21.51 38.45 -16.06
N ARG A 58 20.62 39.19 -15.41
CA ARG A 58 19.95 38.77 -14.16
C ARG A 58 19.12 37.50 -14.36
N ASN A 59 18.36 37.41 -15.45
CA ASN A 59 17.56 36.22 -15.77
C ASN A 59 18.43 34.99 -16.08
N ARG A 60 19.55 35.17 -16.77
CA ARG A 60 20.56 34.11 -16.99
C ARG A 60 21.19 33.64 -15.68
N LEU A 61 21.41 34.54 -14.71
CA LEU A 61 21.90 34.15 -13.39
C LEU A 61 20.84 33.40 -12.59
N ARG A 62 19.61 33.90 -12.52
CA ARG A 62 18.48 33.24 -11.84
C ARG A 62 18.24 31.82 -12.37
N THR A 63 18.28 31.64 -13.69
CA THR A 63 18.10 30.30 -14.29
C THR A 63 19.25 29.35 -13.96
N LYS A 64 20.49 29.85 -13.84
CA LYS A 64 21.64 29.06 -13.38
C LYS A 64 21.50 28.70 -11.90
N GLU A 65 21.08 29.62 -11.05
CA GLU A 65 20.82 29.40 -9.62
C GLU A 65 19.72 28.35 -9.43
N LEU A 66 18.56 28.52 -10.06
CA LEU A 66 17.46 27.54 -10.01
C LEU A 66 17.90 26.16 -10.51
N LYS A 67 18.76 26.10 -11.55
CA LYS A 67 19.31 24.84 -12.04
C LYS A 67 20.30 24.22 -11.05
N ALA A 68 21.07 25.02 -10.31
CA ALA A 68 21.97 24.54 -9.27
C ALA A 68 21.19 24.04 -8.04
N GLU A 69 20.18 24.78 -7.60
CA GLU A 69 19.28 24.39 -6.52
C GLU A 69 18.54 23.08 -6.84
N ALA A 70 18.01 22.95 -8.06
CA ALA A 70 17.35 21.72 -8.50
C ALA A 70 18.31 20.51 -8.47
N LYS A 71 19.59 20.70 -8.78
CA LYS A 71 20.62 19.65 -8.68
C LYS A 71 20.89 19.26 -7.23
N LEU A 72 21.04 20.24 -6.33
CA LEU A 72 21.25 19.99 -4.90
C LEU A 72 20.06 19.23 -4.28
N VAL A 73 18.83 19.65 -4.58
CA VAL A 73 17.62 18.96 -4.13
C VAL A 73 17.56 17.52 -4.65
N ALA A 74 17.91 17.29 -5.92
CA ALA A 74 17.94 15.94 -6.48
C ALA A 74 19.01 15.04 -5.80
N GLU A 75 20.17 15.61 -5.46
CA GLU A 75 21.23 14.93 -4.73
C GLU A 75 20.82 14.59 -3.29
N GLU A 76 20.19 15.53 -2.57
CA GLU A 76 19.65 15.29 -1.23
C GLU A 76 18.59 14.19 -1.23
N GLN A 77 17.67 14.21 -2.20
CA GLN A 77 16.68 13.14 -2.37
C GLN A 77 17.34 11.78 -2.65
N ALA A 78 18.43 11.76 -3.43
CA ALA A 78 19.18 10.54 -3.69
C ALA A 78 19.89 10.03 -2.42
N ARG A 79 20.45 10.92 -1.61
CA ARG A 79 21.06 10.60 -0.31
C ARG A 79 20.01 10.02 0.64
N MET A 80 18.85 10.66 0.79
CA MET A 80 17.74 10.16 1.61
C MET A 80 17.31 8.75 1.19
N LYS A 81 17.14 8.49 -0.12
CA LYS A 81 16.81 7.16 -0.64
C LYS A 81 17.90 6.12 -0.34
N ARG A 82 19.18 6.50 -0.39
CA ARG A 82 20.29 5.59 -0.03
C ARG A 82 20.24 5.25 1.45
N GLU A 83 20.05 6.23 2.32
CA GLU A 83 19.93 6.03 3.76
C GLU A 83 18.73 5.15 4.13
N GLU A 84 17.58 5.33 3.48
CA GLU A 84 16.41 4.45 3.65
C GLU A 84 16.71 3.00 3.25
N ARG A 85 17.38 2.79 2.11
CA ARG A 85 17.78 1.44 1.67
C ARG A 85 18.76 0.78 2.64
N VAL A 86 19.65 1.55 3.26
CA VAL A 86 20.57 1.04 4.29
C VAL A 86 19.77 0.64 5.54
N LYS A 87 18.89 1.51 6.05
CA LYS A 87 18.01 1.21 7.19
C LYS A 87 17.12 -0.02 6.94
N GLU A 88 16.60 -0.18 5.73
CA GLU A 88 15.80 -1.35 5.35
C GLU A 88 16.65 -2.63 5.34
N LYS A 89 17.88 -2.58 4.80
CA LYS A 89 18.81 -3.73 4.85
C LYS A 89 19.14 -4.11 6.28
N GLU A 90 19.37 -3.15 7.17
CA GLU A 90 19.62 -3.42 8.59
C GLU A 90 18.41 -4.05 9.27
N ARG A 91 17.18 -3.54 9.02
CA ARG A 91 15.95 -4.15 9.52
C ARG A 91 15.81 -5.59 9.06
N LYS A 92 16.06 -5.87 7.77
CA LYS A 92 16.04 -7.24 7.21
C LYS A 92 17.10 -8.14 7.84
N LYS A 93 18.31 -7.64 8.11
CA LYS A 93 19.35 -8.39 8.83
C LYS A 93 18.92 -8.71 10.26
N LYS A 94 18.38 -7.72 10.99
CA LYS A 94 17.85 -7.91 12.35
C LYS A 94 16.69 -8.90 12.39
N GLU A 95 15.76 -8.82 11.43
CA GLU A 95 14.65 -9.76 11.30
C GLU A 95 15.14 -11.19 11.01
N LYS A 96 16.10 -11.36 10.09
CA LYS A 96 16.71 -12.67 9.82
C LYS A 96 17.41 -13.24 11.05
N ALA A 97 18.15 -12.40 11.79
CA ALA A 97 18.81 -12.82 13.04
C ALA A 97 17.78 -13.22 14.10
N ALA A 98 16.68 -12.47 14.26
CA ALA A 98 15.61 -12.80 15.19
C ALA A 98 14.91 -14.12 14.80
N LYS A 99 14.63 -14.35 13.51
CA LYS A 99 14.07 -15.61 13.02
C LYS A 99 15.03 -16.79 13.26
N ALA A 100 16.33 -16.62 13.02
CA ALA A 100 17.32 -17.64 13.31
C ALA A 100 17.39 -17.97 14.81
N ALA A 101 17.39 -16.95 15.68
CA ALA A 101 17.36 -17.14 17.12
C ALA A 101 16.07 -17.86 17.58
N GLN A 102 14.92 -17.56 16.97
CA GLN A 102 13.68 -18.26 17.27
C GLN A 102 13.75 -19.73 16.86
N VAL A 103 14.29 -20.05 15.69
CA VAL A 103 14.46 -21.44 15.24
C VAL A 103 15.37 -22.23 16.17
N ILE A 104 16.43 -21.62 16.69
CA ILE A 104 17.33 -22.26 17.67
C ILE A 104 16.54 -22.57 18.96
N LYS A 105 15.81 -21.60 19.51
CA LYS A 105 14.96 -21.81 20.70
C LYS A 105 13.92 -22.90 20.50
N ASP A 106 13.26 -22.91 19.34
CA ASP A 106 12.27 -23.93 19.00
C ASP A 106 12.91 -25.32 18.88
N CYS A 107 14.14 -25.41 18.37
CA CYS A 107 14.90 -26.65 18.27
C CYS A 107 15.29 -27.18 19.67
N GLU A 108 15.76 -26.31 20.55
CA GLU A 108 16.06 -26.63 21.95
C GLU A 108 14.81 -27.11 22.69
N ALA A 109 13.69 -26.39 22.56
CA ALA A 109 12.41 -26.77 23.15
C ALA A 109 11.92 -28.14 22.66
N ARG A 110 12.01 -28.41 21.35
CA ARG A 110 11.68 -29.74 20.79
C ARG A 110 12.59 -30.84 21.32
N SER A 111 13.88 -30.55 21.48
CA SER A 111 14.85 -31.51 22.01
C SER A 111 14.56 -31.83 23.48
N ALA A 112 14.24 -30.83 24.29
CA ALA A 112 13.82 -30.99 25.69
C ALA A 112 12.51 -31.80 25.81
N LEU A 113 11.50 -31.48 25.00
CA LEU A 113 10.23 -32.25 24.97
C LEU A 113 10.46 -33.71 24.59
N LYS A 114 11.31 -33.97 23.60
CA LYS A 114 11.67 -35.34 23.20
C LYS A 114 12.39 -36.07 24.33
N ALA A 115 13.29 -35.42 25.06
CA ALA A 115 13.94 -36.00 26.23
C ALA A 115 12.93 -36.39 27.32
N ILE A 116 11.99 -35.51 27.65
CA ILE A 116 10.90 -35.78 28.62
C ILE A 116 10.02 -36.95 28.14
N GLN A 117 9.63 -36.97 26.86
CA GLN A 117 8.82 -38.07 26.33
C GLN A 117 9.57 -39.41 26.40
N THR A 118 10.87 -39.40 26.10
CA THR A 118 11.68 -40.62 26.22
C THR A 118 11.80 -41.09 27.67
N SER A 119 12.00 -40.19 28.65
CA SER A 119 12.06 -40.59 30.06
C SER A 119 10.72 -41.11 30.58
N GLN A 120 9.61 -40.46 30.22
CA GLN A 120 8.27 -40.95 30.53
C GLN A 120 8.01 -42.34 29.92
N SER A 121 8.38 -42.55 28.66
CA SER A 121 8.22 -43.86 27.99
C SER A 121 9.06 -44.96 28.65
N LYS A 122 10.29 -44.65 29.08
CA LYS A 122 11.17 -45.58 29.81
C LYS A 122 10.55 -45.94 31.16
N ASN A 123 10.05 -44.97 31.92
CA ASN A 123 9.40 -45.21 33.20
C ASN A 123 8.15 -46.10 33.05
N LEU A 124 7.30 -45.82 32.06
CA LEU A 124 6.13 -46.66 31.75
C LEU A 124 6.54 -48.09 31.37
N ALA A 125 7.60 -48.27 30.59
CA ALA A 125 8.12 -49.60 30.25
C ALA A 125 8.60 -50.35 31.51
N ILE A 126 9.29 -49.70 32.43
CA ILE A 126 9.75 -50.31 33.68
C ILE A 126 8.56 -50.73 34.55
N VAL A 127 7.55 -49.87 34.69
CA VAL A 127 6.34 -50.17 35.48
C VAL A 127 5.54 -51.33 34.88
N THR A 128 5.35 -51.35 33.56
CA THR A 128 4.63 -52.44 32.89
C THR A 128 5.36 -53.77 33.01
N ILE A 129 6.69 -53.79 32.84
CA ILE A 129 7.49 -55.01 33.02
C ILE A 129 7.39 -55.53 34.46
N SER A 130 7.43 -54.65 35.48
CA SER A 130 7.37 -55.09 36.88
C SER A 130 5.99 -55.65 37.26
N ILE A 131 4.90 -55.07 36.75
CA ILE A 131 3.54 -55.58 36.94
C ILE A 131 3.40 -56.97 36.30
N VAL A 132 3.82 -57.13 35.04
CA VAL A 132 3.74 -58.43 34.33
C VAL A 132 4.55 -59.50 35.06
N ARG A 133 5.74 -59.19 35.56
CA ARG A 133 6.56 -60.13 36.34
C ARG A 133 5.94 -60.52 37.68
N ARG A 134 5.12 -59.66 38.29
CA ARG A 134 4.43 -59.94 39.57
C ARG A 134 3.24 -60.87 39.38
N GLU A 135 2.44 -60.63 38.34
CA GLU A 135 1.22 -61.42 38.05
C GLU A 135 1.53 -62.79 37.45
N VAL A 136 2.59 -62.91 36.64
CA VAL A 136 2.99 -64.18 36.04
C VAL A 136 3.85 -64.97 37.03
N LYS A 137 3.20 -65.73 37.92
CA LYS A 137 3.87 -66.69 38.81
C LYS A 137 4.09 -68.02 38.09
N GLY A 138 5.35 -68.29 37.70
CA GLY A 138 5.77 -69.55 37.06
C GLY A 138 5.86 -69.46 35.53
N GLN A 139 7.04 -69.11 35.03
CA GLN A 139 7.33 -68.93 33.60
C GLN A 139 7.14 -70.20 32.75
N SER A 140 7.10 -71.38 33.38
CA SER A 140 7.05 -72.69 32.72
C SER A 140 5.63 -73.18 32.42
N SER A 141 4.58 -72.50 32.90
CA SER A 141 3.18 -72.85 32.63
C SER A 141 2.88 -72.87 31.13
N LYS A 142 2.06 -73.84 30.69
CA LYS A 142 1.67 -74.00 29.28
C LYS A 142 0.92 -72.76 28.75
N ASP A 143 0.11 -72.11 29.59
CA ASP A 143 -0.67 -70.94 29.21
C ASP A 143 0.21 -69.69 29.08
N VAL A 144 1.21 -69.55 29.94
CA VAL A 144 2.22 -68.48 29.86
C VAL A 144 3.03 -68.60 28.56
N LYS A 145 3.38 -69.82 28.13
CA LYS A 145 4.06 -70.05 26.84
C LYS A 145 3.19 -69.71 25.64
N LYS A 146 1.88 -70.01 25.68
CA LYS A 146 0.93 -69.59 24.63
C LYS A 146 0.83 -68.06 24.56
N LEU A 147 0.72 -67.41 25.70
CA LEU A 147 0.68 -65.95 25.80
C LEU A 147 1.99 -65.31 25.29
N GLN A 148 3.13 -65.91 25.59
CA GLN A 148 4.42 -65.44 25.09
C GLN A 148 4.50 -65.51 23.56
N ARG A 149 4.02 -66.60 22.94
CA ARG A 149 4.00 -66.75 21.48
C ARG A 149 3.09 -65.72 20.81
N SER A 150 1.89 -65.48 21.36
CA SER A 150 0.98 -64.46 20.83
C SER A 150 1.54 -63.04 21.00
N LEU A 151 2.19 -62.74 22.14
CA LEU A 151 2.87 -61.47 22.36
C LEU A 151 4.00 -61.24 21.35
N HIS A 152 4.83 -62.26 21.08
CA HIS A 152 5.88 -62.17 20.06
C HIS A 152 5.31 -61.95 18.66
N HIS A 153 4.21 -62.61 18.31
CA HIS A 153 3.53 -62.39 17.04
C HIS A 153 3.02 -60.95 16.90
N ILE A 154 2.36 -60.42 17.93
CA ILE A 154 1.88 -59.04 17.97
C ILE A 154 3.04 -58.05 17.90
N ALA A 155 4.17 -58.34 18.55
CA ALA A 155 5.37 -57.51 18.47
C ALA A 155 5.92 -57.46 17.04
N ALA A 156 6.02 -58.62 16.38
CA ALA A 156 6.46 -58.71 14.98
C ALA A 156 5.53 -57.92 14.05
N GLN A 157 4.21 -58.09 14.15
CA GLN A 157 3.23 -57.32 13.37
C GLN A 157 3.38 -55.80 13.59
N ASN A 158 3.53 -55.36 14.85
CA ASN A 158 3.73 -53.94 15.16
C ASN A 158 5.01 -53.37 14.54
N THR A 159 6.10 -54.15 14.45
CA THR A 159 7.32 -53.68 13.79
C THR A 159 7.12 -53.50 12.29
N LEU A 160 6.39 -54.41 11.63
CA LEU A 160 6.04 -54.31 10.21
C LEU A 160 5.18 -53.08 9.94
N LEU A 161 4.09 -52.90 10.69
CA LEU A 161 3.20 -51.74 10.58
C LEU A 161 3.92 -50.41 10.79
N ARG A 162 4.83 -50.32 11.77
CA ARG A 162 5.65 -49.11 11.98
C ARG A 162 6.58 -48.82 10.79
N GLY A 163 7.08 -49.87 10.12
CA GLY A 163 7.84 -49.78 8.88
C GLY A 163 7.00 -49.20 7.73
N GLU A 164 5.82 -49.76 7.50
CA GLU A 164 4.87 -49.31 6.47
C GLU A 164 4.44 -47.86 6.67
N VAL A 165 4.01 -47.49 7.88
CA VAL A 165 3.62 -46.11 8.21
C VAL A 165 4.76 -45.12 7.94
N ARG A 166 6.00 -45.51 8.22
CA ARG A 166 7.18 -44.70 7.92
C ARG A 166 7.42 -44.57 6.42
N GLY A 167 7.31 -45.66 5.65
CA GLY A 167 7.45 -45.64 4.19
C GLY A 167 6.34 -44.82 3.48
N LEU A 168 5.10 -44.95 3.94
CA LEU A 168 3.96 -44.16 3.46
C LEU A 168 4.17 -42.65 3.73
N ARG A 169 4.63 -42.27 4.92
CA ARG A 169 4.95 -40.88 5.26
C ARG A 169 6.05 -40.30 4.38
N GLN A 170 7.10 -41.06 4.09
CA GLN A 170 8.17 -40.62 3.18
C GLN A 170 7.65 -40.43 1.75
N SER A 171 6.85 -41.37 1.25
CA SER A 171 6.24 -41.30 -0.08
C SER A 171 5.32 -40.09 -0.23
N LEU A 172 4.56 -39.79 0.82
CA LEU A 172 3.70 -38.60 0.88
C LEU A 172 4.53 -37.32 0.86
N ALA A 173 5.58 -37.20 1.67
CA ALA A 173 6.46 -36.04 1.65
C ALA A 173 7.16 -35.82 0.30
N ILE A 174 7.52 -36.89 -0.41
CA ILE A 174 8.06 -36.81 -1.78
C ILE A 174 7.00 -36.29 -2.76
N LYS A 175 5.76 -36.79 -2.68
CA LYS A 175 4.65 -36.29 -3.51
C LYS A 175 4.36 -34.82 -3.23
N GLU A 176 4.29 -34.41 -1.97
CA GLU A 176 4.10 -32.99 -1.59
C GLU A 176 5.21 -32.10 -2.16
N ARG A 177 6.48 -32.52 -2.10
CA ARG A 177 7.60 -31.79 -2.71
C ARG A 177 7.46 -31.67 -4.22
N ARG A 178 6.95 -32.70 -4.90
CA ARG A 178 6.75 -32.71 -6.37
C ARG A 178 5.50 -31.95 -6.82
N ASN A 179 4.51 -31.75 -5.95
CA ASN A 179 3.31 -30.95 -6.26
C ASN A 179 3.62 -29.46 -6.42
N ASN A 180 4.82 -29.00 -6.04
CA ASN A 180 5.39 -27.76 -6.55
C ASN A 180 5.65 -27.95 -8.04
N LYS A 181 4.60 -27.74 -8.83
CA LYS A 181 4.56 -27.84 -10.30
C LYS A 181 5.92 -27.44 -10.84
N SER A 182 6.63 -28.38 -11.47
CA SER A 182 7.67 -28.01 -12.42
C SER A 182 6.97 -27.08 -13.39
N PHE A 183 7.28 -25.79 -13.33
CA PHE A 183 6.88 -24.86 -14.36
C PHE A 183 7.62 -25.36 -15.60
N THR A 184 6.96 -26.23 -16.38
CA THR A 184 7.37 -26.51 -17.73
C THR A 184 7.36 -25.15 -18.39
N LEU A 185 8.54 -24.64 -18.73
CA LEU A 185 8.64 -23.44 -19.54
C LEU A 185 7.73 -23.74 -20.74
N GLN A 186 6.62 -23.03 -20.83
CA GLN A 186 5.86 -22.99 -22.08
C GLN A 186 6.82 -22.27 -23.02
N LEU A 187 7.65 -23.05 -23.71
CA LEU A 187 8.32 -22.59 -24.90
C LEU A 187 7.15 -22.21 -25.80
N ASP A 188 7.04 -20.92 -26.09
CA ASP A 188 6.15 -20.47 -27.16
C ASP A 188 6.47 -21.34 -28.38
N ASP A 189 5.46 -21.77 -29.13
CA ASP A 189 5.63 -22.53 -30.36
C ASP A 189 6.45 -21.71 -31.35
N ASP A 190 7.78 -21.75 -31.21
CA ASP A 190 8.71 -21.26 -32.21
C ASP A 190 8.49 -22.13 -33.44
N PRO A 191 8.43 -21.54 -34.65
CA PRO A 191 8.30 -22.32 -35.86
C PRO A 191 9.41 -23.36 -35.90
N GLU A 192 8.99 -24.62 -36.04
CA GLU A 192 9.78 -25.85 -35.93
C GLU A 192 11.24 -25.68 -36.38
N TYR A 193 12.16 -25.69 -35.40
CA TYR A 193 13.59 -25.49 -35.64
C TYR A 193 14.20 -26.75 -36.25
N HIS A 194 14.26 -26.82 -37.58
CA HIS A 194 14.79 -27.97 -38.33
C HIS A 194 16.33 -28.07 -38.37
N GLY A 195 17.04 -27.67 -37.30
CA GLY A 195 18.47 -27.98 -37.11
C GLY A 195 19.47 -27.43 -38.14
N GLY A 196 19.04 -26.56 -39.06
CA GLY A 196 19.91 -25.89 -40.04
C GLY A 196 20.35 -24.50 -39.58
N ALA A 197 21.50 -24.03 -40.07
CA ALA A 197 21.91 -22.65 -39.89
C ALA A 197 20.89 -21.71 -40.58
N VAL A 198 20.12 -20.95 -39.79
CA VAL A 198 19.18 -19.95 -40.32
C VAL A 198 19.99 -18.77 -40.87
N TRP A 199 20.05 -18.65 -42.20
CA TRP A 199 20.69 -17.52 -42.86
C TRP A 199 19.84 -16.27 -42.65
N TRP A 200 20.28 -15.38 -41.76
CA TRP A 200 19.60 -14.12 -41.49
C TRP A 200 19.92 -13.11 -42.58
N SER A 201 18.96 -12.89 -43.47
CA SER A 201 18.99 -11.73 -44.37
C SER A 201 18.81 -10.42 -43.56
N PRO A 202 19.37 -9.28 -43.99
CA PRO A 202 19.16 -8.00 -43.32
C PRO A 202 17.67 -7.61 -43.15
N LYS A 203 16.81 -8.10 -44.05
CA LYS A 203 15.36 -7.89 -43.98
C LYS A 203 14.69 -8.72 -42.88
N SER A 204 15.12 -9.97 -42.68
CA SER A 204 14.60 -10.82 -41.59
C SER A 204 15.04 -10.32 -40.21
N VAL A 205 16.25 -9.76 -40.08
CA VAL A 205 16.71 -9.15 -38.82
C VAL A 205 15.80 -7.97 -38.44
N LYS A 206 15.52 -7.06 -39.38
CA LYS A 206 14.60 -5.93 -39.14
C LYS A 206 13.18 -6.38 -38.76
N GLN A 207 12.69 -7.48 -39.33
CA GLN A 207 11.38 -8.03 -38.98
C GLN A 207 11.35 -8.64 -37.58
N ALA A 208 12.42 -9.34 -37.16
CA ALA A 208 12.55 -9.86 -35.80
C ALA A 208 12.60 -8.72 -34.77
N GLU A 209 13.40 -7.68 -35.03
CA GLU A 209 13.46 -6.47 -34.18
C GLU A 209 12.09 -5.79 -34.07
N GLN A 210 11.36 -5.66 -35.18
CA GLN A 210 10.01 -5.09 -35.16
C GLN A 210 9.02 -5.98 -34.39
N ALA A 211 9.14 -7.31 -34.52
CA ALA A 211 8.31 -8.26 -33.77
C ALA A 211 8.59 -8.18 -32.27
N GLU A 212 9.85 -8.08 -31.85
CA GLU A 212 10.23 -7.86 -30.45
C GLU A 212 9.74 -6.53 -29.91
N SER A 213 9.89 -5.45 -30.68
CA SER A 213 9.37 -4.12 -30.34
C SER A 213 7.85 -4.15 -30.17
N ASN A 214 7.14 -4.85 -31.06
CA ASN A 214 5.70 -5.04 -30.98
C ASN A 214 5.30 -5.89 -29.76
N LYS A 215 6.03 -6.97 -29.44
CA LYS A 215 5.82 -7.79 -28.23
C LYS A 215 6.03 -6.93 -26.96
N ALA A 216 7.09 -6.14 -26.91
CA ALA A 216 7.39 -5.23 -25.80
C ALA A 216 6.30 -4.15 -25.64
N ALA A 217 5.82 -3.57 -26.73
CA ALA A 217 4.72 -2.61 -26.73
C ALA A 217 3.42 -3.21 -26.18
N ARG A 218 3.07 -4.46 -26.59
CA ARG A 218 1.92 -5.20 -26.06
C ARG A 218 2.04 -5.44 -24.55
N LEU A 219 3.20 -5.89 -24.07
CA LEU A 219 3.46 -6.10 -22.65
C LEU A 219 3.40 -4.80 -21.84
N CYS A 220 3.94 -3.71 -22.39
CA CYS A 220 3.86 -2.38 -21.77
C CYS A 220 2.40 -1.91 -21.65
N LYS A 221 1.60 -2.08 -22.70
CA LYS A 221 0.16 -1.76 -22.71
C LYS A 221 -0.62 -2.57 -21.67
N LEU A 222 -0.37 -3.88 -21.58
CA LEU A 222 -0.99 -4.74 -20.56
C LEU A 222 -0.62 -4.31 -19.13
N ARG A 223 0.66 -4.00 -18.88
CA ARG A 223 1.11 -3.47 -17.57
C ARG A 223 0.43 -2.15 -17.21
N LEU A 224 0.28 -1.24 -18.17
CA LEU A 224 -0.42 0.02 -17.97
C LEU A 224 -1.91 -0.20 -17.65
N GLN A 225 -2.57 -1.13 -18.34
CA GLN A 225 -3.96 -1.48 -18.04
C GLN A 225 -4.12 -2.10 -16.65
N ALA A 226 -3.23 -3.01 -16.25
CA ALA A 226 -3.24 -3.60 -14.91
C ALA A 226 -3.05 -2.53 -13.81
N LYS A 227 -2.09 -1.61 -13.99
CA LYS A 227 -1.91 -0.48 -13.05
C LYS A 227 -3.15 0.39 -12.92
N LYS A 228 -3.82 0.72 -14.04
CA LYS A 228 -5.07 1.49 -14.04
C LYS A 228 -6.21 0.75 -13.31
N ARG A 229 -6.29 -0.58 -13.40
CA ARG A 229 -7.29 -1.39 -12.67
C ARG A 229 -7.04 -1.33 -11.17
N VAL A 230 -5.80 -1.57 -10.73
CA VAL A 230 -5.41 -1.50 -9.31
C VAL A 230 -5.68 -0.11 -8.73
N GLU A 231 -5.39 0.96 -9.48
CA GLU A 231 -5.66 2.32 -9.02
C GLU A 231 -7.17 2.61 -8.86
N ARG A 232 -8.01 2.11 -9.78
CA ARG A 232 -9.47 2.21 -9.67
C ARG A 232 -10.00 1.47 -8.45
N GLU A 233 -9.50 0.26 -8.20
CA GLU A 233 -9.86 -0.52 -7.00
C GLU A 233 -9.47 0.21 -5.72
N ARG A 234 -8.26 0.79 -5.64
CA ARG A 234 -7.83 1.60 -4.49
C ARG A 234 -8.74 2.80 -4.25
N ARG A 235 -9.15 3.52 -5.32
CA ARG A 235 -10.09 4.64 -5.20
C ARG A 235 -11.46 4.18 -4.70
N GLN A 236 -11.95 3.02 -5.13
CA GLN A 236 -13.21 2.46 -4.64
C GLN A 236 -13.11 2.01 -3.18
N GLU A 237 -12.01 1.37 -2.78
CA GLU A 237 -11.76 0.95 -1.40
C GLU A 237 -11.68 2.16 -0.46
N GLU A 238 -11.03 3.24 -0.89
CA GLU A 238 -10.96 4.48 -0.12
C GLU A 238 -12.35 5.12 0.07
N LYS A 239 -13.19 5.13 -0.97
CA LYS A 239 -14.59 5.58 -0.86
C LYS A 239 -15.36 4.73 0.15
N ARG A 240 -15.26 3.40 0.05
CA ARG A 240 -15.89 2.47 1.01
C ARG A 240 -15.42 2.71 2.45
N LYS A 241 -14.13 2.96 2.67
CA LYS A 241 -13.58 3.31 4.00
C LYS A 241 -14.11 4.64 4.52
N LYS A 242 -14.20 5.65 3.66
CA LYS A 242 -14.76 6.97 4.02
C LYS A 242 -16.24 6.85 4.40
N ASP A 243 -17.02 6.08 3.64
CA ASP A 243 -18.44 5.89 3.92
C ASP A 243 -18.66 5.05 5.18
N ALA A 244 -17.87 3.99 5.40
CA ALA A 244 -17.87 3.22 6.64
C ALA A 244 -17.50 4.08 7.86
N ALA A 245 -16.50 4.96 7.74
CA ALA A 245 -16.12 5.87 8.82
C ALA A 245 -17.21 6.91 9.13
N LYS A 246 -17.91 7.41 8.10
CA LYS A 246 -19.08 8.29 8.30
C LYS A 246 -20.21 7.56 9.02
N LEU A 247 -20.49 6.31 8.65
CA LEU A 247 -21.49 5.47 9.32
C LEU A 247 -21.12 5.22 10.79
N ALA A 248 -19.86 4.85 11.06
CA ALA A 248 -19.38 4.64 12.43
C ALA A 248 -19.48 5.92 13.27
N LYS A 249 -19.14 7.10 12.71
CA LYS A 249 -19.31 8.39 13.39
C LYS A 249 -20.77 8.70 13.71
N LYS A 250 -21.70 8.40 12.78
CA LYS A 250 -23.14 8.56 13.02
C LYS A 250 -23.62 7.65 14.15
N GLN A 251 -23.27 6.37 14.11
CA GLN A 251 -23.59 5.41 15.17
C GLN A 251 -23.03 5.84 16.52
N HIS A 252 -21.78 6.29 16.57
CA HIS A 252 -21.17 6.79 17.81
C HIS A 252 -21.91 8.02 18.37
N ARG A 253 -22.31 8.95 17.49
CA ARG A 253 -23.10 10.12 17.89
C ARG A 253 -24.49 9.73 18.41
N GLU A 254 -25.14 8.75 17.80
CA GLU A 254 -26.42 8.21 18.25
C GLU A 254 -26.29 7.56 19.64
N LEU A 255 -25.26 6.74 19.85
CA LEU A 255 -24.95 6.15 21.15
C LEU A 255 -24.72 7.22 22.22
N ILE A 256 -23.94 8.26 21.93
CA ILE A 256 -23.72 9.40 22.86
C ILE A 256 -25.03 10.12 23.17
N ASN A 257 -25.89 10.32 22.19
CA ASN A 257 -27.17 10.99 22.41
C ASN A 257 -28.12 10.11 23.24
N ASN A 258 -28.12 8.81 23.00
CA ASN A 258 -28.92 7.86 23.75
C ASN A 258 -28.43 7.72 25.21
N THR A 259 -27.13 7.69 25.45
CA THR A 259 -26.58 7.71 26.81
C THR A 259 -26.91 9.02 27.53
N LYS A 260 -26.81 10.17 26.86
CA LYS A 260 -27.26 11.46 27.40
C LYS A 260 -28.74 11.45 27.76
N LYS A 261 -29.61 10.89 26.93
CA LYS A 261 -31.05 10.74 27.23
C LYS A 261 -31.29 9.80 28.41
N LEU A 262 -30.51 8.71 28.54
CA LEU A 262 -30.58 7.80 29.69
C LEU A 262 -30.13 8.48 30.99
N ILE A 263 -29.10 9.32 30.92
CA ILE A 263 -28.60 10.11 32.06
C ILE A 263 -29.56 11.26 32.41
N GLN A 264 -30.22 11.86 31.41
CA GLN A 264 -31.21 12.92 31.57
C GLN A 264 -32.60 12.44 32.00
N LEU A 265 -32.89 11.14 31.95
CA LEU A 265 -34.07 10.57 32.62
C LEU A 265 -33.91 10.84 34.12
N PRO A 266 -34.72 11.73 34.71
CA PRO A 266 -34.55 12.07 36.10
C PRO A 266 -35.02 10.88 36.95
N GLN A 267 -34.31 10.61 38.05
CA GLN A 267 -34.79 9.86 39.20
C GLN A 267 -36.00 10.55 39.88
N LYS A 268 -36.93 11.14 39.14
CA LYS A 268 -38.21 11.63 39.64
C LYS A 268 -39.18 10.46 39.72
N GLY A 269 -38.86 9.57 40.66
CA GLY A 269 -39.64 8.41 41.07
C GLY A 269 -39.50 8.11 42.56
N LYS A 270 -39.09 9.06 43.39
CA LYS A 270 -39.31 9.01 44.85
C LYS A 270 -40.33 10.06 45.24
N ARG A 271 -41.58 9.85 44.82
CA ARG A 271 -42.74 10.49 45.45
C ARG A 271 -43.14 9.63 46.65
N LYS A 272 -43.18 10.30 47.79
CA LYS A 272 -43.65 9.94 49.14
C LYS A 272 -44.55 8.69 49.19
N ALA A 273 -44.19 7.78 50.10
CA ALA A 273 -45.08 6.74 50.63
C ALA A 273 -46.38 7.38 51.14
N SER A 274 -47.46 7.22 50.37
CA SER A 274 -48.81 7.55 50.80
C SER A 274 -49.51 6.25 51.22
N LYS A 275 -49.54 6.05 52.54
CA LYS A 275 -50.56 5.38 53.35
C LYS A 275 -50.99 3.94 52.97
N ALA A 276 -50.74 3.03 53.90
CA ALA A 276 -51.23 1.66 53.92
C ALA A 276 -52.75 1.60 53.75
N HIS A 277 -53.20 0.90 52.72
CA HIS A 277 -54.58 0.49 52.56
C HIS A 277 -54.78 -0.84 53.31
N LYS A 278 -55.80 -0.90 54.18
CA LYS A 278 -56.07 -2.05 55.06
C LYS A 278 -56.46 -3.29 54.23
N PRO A 279 -55.93 -4.49 54.54
CA PRO A 279 -56.30 -5.71 53.81
C PRO A 279 -57.66 -6.25 54.27
N ALA A 280 -58.60 -6.39 53.34
CA ALA A 280 -59.85 -7.13 53.55
C ALA A 280 -59.69 -8.59 53.10
N THR A 281 -59.81 -9.48 54.09
CA THR A 281 -60.18 -10.91 54.10
C THR A 281 -60.40 -11.71 52.79
N LYS A 282 -59.51 -12.71 52.61
CA LYS A 282 -59.74 -14.17 52.40
C LYS A 282 -60.91 -14.65 51.52
N ARG A 283 -60.59 -15.43 50.47
CA ARG A 283 -61.21 -16.73 50.04
C ARG A 283 -60.35 -17.34 48.91
N GLN A 284 -59.68 -18.49 49.12
CA GLN A 284 -60.07 -19.86 48.67
C GLN A 284 -60.31 -19.96 47.14
N LYS A 285 -59.84 -20.95 46.36
CA LYS A 285 -59.07 -22.21 46.52
C LYS A 285 -58.93 -22.81 45.09
N ARG A 286 -58.07 -23.83 44.94
CA ARG A 286 -58.01 -24.90 43.90
C ARG A 286 -57.03 -24.64 42.73
N VAL A 287 -55.90 -25.35 42.66
CA VAL A 287 -55.65 -26.77 42.29
C VAL A 287 -55.60 -26.94 40.78
N GLY A 288 -54.47 -27.44 40.26
CA GLY A 288 -54.35 -27.85 38.85
C GLY A 288 -52.91 -28.11 38.39
N VAL A 289 -52.31 -29.20 38.91
CA VAL A 289 -51.44 -30.21 38.26
C VAL A 289 -50.48 -29.80 37.11
N ALA A 290 -49.24 -30.28 37.28
CA ALA A 290 -48.02 -30.16 36.46
C ALA A 290 -48.00 -31.03 35.17
N PRO A 291 -46.83 -31.37 34.56
CA PRO A 291 -45.86 -30.55 33.80
C PRO A 291 -45.55 -31.17 32.40
N ALA A 292 -44.56 -30.58 31.69
CA ALA A 292 -43.48 -31.24 30.92
C ALA A 292 -43.38 -30.98 29.40
N VAL A 293 -42.11 -31.11 28.96
CA VAL A 293 -41.60 -31.53 27.63
C VAL A 293 -40.97 -30.42 26.75
N LEU A 294 -39.63 -30.45 26.69
CA LEU A 294 -38.77 -30.02 25.57
C LEU A 294 -38.79 -31.08 24.46
N PRO A 295 -38.56 -30.73 23.17
CA PRO A 295 -37.24 -31.02 22.57
C PRO A 295 -36.78 -30.00 21.48
N GLU A 296 -35.49 -29.65 21.47
CA GLU A 296 -34.42 -29.92 20.45
C GLU A 296 -34.52 -29.36 19.00
N ARG A 297 -33.41 -28.71 18.59
CA ARG A 297 -32.68 -28.66 17.28
C ARG A 297 -33.42 -28.22 15.99
N SER A 298 -32.91 -27.29 15.17
CA SER A 298 -31.69 -27.43 14.34
C SER A 298 -31.31 -26.09 13.61
N PRO A 299 -30.04 -25.88 13.21
CA PRO A 299 -29.59 -24.70 12.45
C PRO A 299 -29.67 -24.86 10.91
N LEU A 300 -29.90 -23.74 10.22
CA LEU A 300 -30.08 -23.62 8.76
C LEU A 300 -28.79 -23.86 7.97
N GLN A 301 -28.89 -24.70 6.94
CA GLN A 301 -27.84 -25.03 5.97
C GLN A 301 -27.71 -23.97 4.87
N PHE A 302 -26.46 -23.78 4.43
CA PHE A 302 -26.03 -23.11 3.22
C PHE A 302 -26.49 -23.84 1.95
N GLN A 303 -26.95 -23.11 0.93
CA GLN A 303 -27.00 -23.59 -0.46
C GLN A 303 -26.00 -22.80 -1.30
N ILE A 304 -25.10 -23.54 -1.94
CA ILE A 304 -24.28 -23.10 -3.08
C ILE A 304 -24.85 -23.87 -4.28
N ALA A 305 -25.37 -23.14 -5.26
CA ALA A 305 -25.82 -23.71 -6.53
C ALA A 305 -24.64 -23.81 -7.51
N ALA A 306 -24.66 -24.89 -8.29
CA ALA A 306 -23.76 -25.19 -9.39
C ALA A 306 -24.06 -24.33 -10.63
#